data_AF-A0A5C6DKR0-F1
#
_entry.id   AF-A0A5C6DKR0-F1
#
_cell.length_a   1.000
_cell.length_b   1.000
_cell.length_c   1.000
_cell.angle_alpha   90.00
_cell.angle_beta   90.00
_cell.angle_gamma   90.00
#
_symmetry.space_group_name_H-M   'P 1'
#
loop_
_entity.id
_entity.type
_entity.pdbx_description
1 polymer ?
#
loop_
_entity_poly.entity_id
_entity_poly.type
_entity_poly.pdbx_seq_one_letter_code
_entity_poly.pdbx_strand_id
1 'polypeptide(L)'
;MGRGCILCGRWRPSEQFGGRGPKSRICRKCRRMPKIEQQRLLRLGEIHGFLEQSNISKKNIKRLSTLETDAITEVAELASLVKRIAVAQPRRRRRWKWLWRSQRELLQEAVKARLIDPLPPRPTEPDNDFEWSPENDFLEDYFELDDFNDVWIEPRSYESEPSSASICRALTGKR
;
A
#
# COMPACT_ATOMS: atom_id res chain seq x y z
N MET A 1 18.29 21.60 0.08
CA MET A 1 17.17 20.72 0.49
C MET A 1 16.50 20.11 -0.73
N GLY A 2 16.21 18.81 -0.70
CA GLY A 2 15.55 18.08 -1.79
C GLY A 2 14.05 17.93 -1.59
N ARG A 3 13.38 17.23 -2.51
CA ARG A 3 11.99 16.77 -2.35
C ARG A 3 11.73 15.45 -3.07
N GLY A 4 10.66 14.75 -2.71
CA GLY A 4 10.20 13.54 -3.38
C GLY A 4 9.46 13.83 -4.69
N CYS A 5 9.65 12.97 -5.69
CA CYS A 5 8.91 13.04 -6.96
C CYS A 5 7.55 12.33 -6.87
N ILE A 6 6.43 12.95 -7.24
CA ILE A 6 5.13 12.23 -7.14
C ILE A 6 4.98 11.01 -8.07
N LEU A 7 5.80 10.90 -9.12
CA LEU A 7 5.74 9.79 -10.08
C LEU A 7 6.62 8.60 -9.68
N CYS A 8 7.89 8.83 -9.36
CA CYS A 8 8.83 7.75 -8.99
C CYS A 8 9.19 7.73 -7.51
N GLY A 9 8.79 8.78 -6.79
CA GLY A 9 9.04 9.14 -5.39
C GLY A 9 10.40 8.87 -4.80
N ARG A 10 11.40 8.74 -5.66
CA ARG A 10 12.79 8.92 -5.27
C ARG A 10 12.96 10.35 -4.76
N TRP A 11 13.67 10.50 -3.65
CA TRP A 11 14.16 11.80 -3.19
C TRP A 11 15.14 12.36 -4.22
N ARG A 12 15.01 13.64 -4.57
CA ARG A 12 15.86 14.31 -5.55
C ARG A 12 16.20 15.72 -5.08
N PRO A 13 17.37 16.27 -5.48
CA PRO A 13 17.68 17.68 -5.23
C PRO A 13 16.69 18.60 -5.97
N SER A 14 16.46 19.79 -5.43
CA SER A 14 15.47 20.77 -5.94
C SER A 14 15.68 21.13 -7.42
N GLU A 15 16.93 21.20 -7.88
CA GLU A 15 17.33 21.48 -9.28
C GLU A 15 16.82 20.44 -10.29
N GLN A 16 16.57 19.22 -9.83
CA GLN A 16 16.00 18.14 -10.65
C GLN A 16 14.49 18.29 -10.82
N PHE A 17 13.90 19.35 -10.28
CA PHE A 17 12.52 19.73 -10.48
C PHE A 17 12.43 21.07 -11.20
N GLY A 18 11.32 21.33 -11.87
CA GLY A 18 11.12 22.61 -12.54
C GLY A 18 9.70 22.78 -13.07
N GLY A 19 9.35 24.02 -13.42
CA GLY A 19 8.00 24.40 -13.84
C GLY A 19 7.09 24.77 -12.67
N ARG A 20 5.81 25.02 -12.98
CA ARG A 20 4.78 25.45 -12.02
C ARG A 20 3.67 24.39 -11.90
N GLY A 21 2.92 24.43 -10.80
CA GLY A 21 1.77 23.53 -10.56
C GLY A 21 2.16 22.07 -10.32
N PRO A 22 1.31 21.09 -10.70
CA PRO A 22 1.58 19.65 -10.49
C PRO A 22 2.90 19.18 -11.12
N LYS A 23 3.31 19.78 -12.23
CA LYS A 23 4.57 19.47 -12.93
C LYS A 23 5.81 19.78 -12.09
N SER A 24 5.73 20.72 -11.14
CA SER A 24 6.86 21.04 -10.27
C SER A 24 7.20 19.89 -9.31
N ARG A 25 6.21 19.04 -8.98
CA ARG A 25 6.40 17.88 -8.11
C ARG A 25 6.91 16.64 -8.84
N ILE A 26 7.10 16.74 -10.16
CA ILE A 26 7.63 15.67 -11.01
C ILE A 26 9.09 15.97 -11.34
N CYS A 27 9.98 15.00 -11.15
CA CYS A 27 11.39 15.18 -11.47
C CYS A 27 11.62 15.23 -13.00
N ARG A 28 12.70 15.89 -13.43
CA ARG A 28 13.05 16.08 -14.86
C ARG A 28 13.09 14.77 -15.64
N LYS A 29 13.56 13.67 -15.04
CA LYS A 29 13.58 12.34 -15.67
C LYS A 29 12.17 11.83 -15.98
N CYS A 30 11.28 11.81 -14.99
CA CYS A 30 9.90 11.37 -15.17
C CYS A 30 9.09 12.30 -16.09
N ARG A 31 9.46 13.58 -16.16
CA ARG A 31 8.79 14.54 -17.04
C ARG A 31 9.03 14.29 -18.54
N ARG A 32 10.12 13.58 -18.90
CA ARG A 32 10.44 13.21 -20.30
C ARG A 32 9.60 12.05 -20.84
N MET A 33 8.90 11.34 -19.96
CA MET A 33 8.02 10.21 -20.30
C MET A 33 6.80 10.69 -21.11
N PRO A 34 6.16 9.85 -21.95
CA PRO A 34 4.91 10.20 -22.60
C PRO A 34 3.81 10.59 -21.61
N LYS A 35 2.95 11.55 -21.99
CA LYS A 35 1.89 12.08 -21.12
C LYS A 35 0.91 11.01 -20.65
N ILE A 36 0.59 10.04 -21.51
CA ILE A 36 -0.34 8.94 -21.20
C ILE A 36 0.22 8.08 -20.06
N GLU A 37 1.51 7.74 -20.12
CA GLU A 37 2.17 6.94 -19.09
C GLU A 37 2.32 7.74 -17.78
N GLN A 38 2.59 9.04 -17.86
CA GLN A 38 2.55 9.92 -16.68
C GLN A 38 1.16 9.93 -16.03
N GLN A 39 0.09 10.04 -16.82
CA GLN A 39 -1.28 10.01 -16.32
C GLN A 39 -1.64 8.66 -15.69
N ARG A 40 -1.26 7.56 -16.33
CA ARG A 40 -1.40 6.20 -15.78
C ARG A 40 -0.79 6.11 -14.39
N LEU A 41 0.49 6.44 -14.26
CA LEU A 41 1.21 6.34 -12.99
C LEU A 41 0.66 7.28 -11.90
N LEU A 42 0.26 8.51 -12.27
CA LEU A 42 -0.37 9.43 -11.33
C LEU A 42 -1.70 8.91 -10.79
N ARG A 43 -2.54 8.32 -11.66
CA ARG A 43 -3.84 7.77 -11.26
C ARG A 43 -3.69 6.51 -10.42
N LEU A 44 -2.75 5.64 -10.77
CA LEU A 44 -2.41 4.49 -9.93
C LEU A 44 -1.93 4.95 -8.55
N GLY A 45 -1.01 5.92 -8.49
CA GLY A 45 -0.57 6.51 -7.22
C GLY A 45 -1.71 7.16 -6.42
N GLU A 46 -2.66 7.82 -7.10
CA GLU A 46 -3.87 8.38 -6.47
C GLU A 46 -4.73 7.28 -5.84
N ILE A 47 -4.99 6.18 -6.56
CA ILE A 47 -5.77 5.02 -6.09
C ILE A 47 -5.10 4.37 -4.87
N HIS A 48 -3.80 4.09 -4.95
CA HIS A 48 -3.04 3.55 -3.81
C HIS A 48 -3.05 4.49 -2.61
N GLY A 49 -2.91 5.80 -2.84
CA GLY A 49 -2.98 6.80 -1.78
C GLY A 49 -4.33 6.83 -1.05
N PHE A 50 -5.44 6.44 -1.68
CA PHE A 50 -6.71 6.29 -0.97
C PHE A 50 -6.70 5.14 0.03
N LEU A 51 -5.99 4.04 -0.25
CA LEU A 51 -5.87 2.92 0.69
C LEU A 51 -5.03 3.29 1.93
N GLU A 52 -4.08 4.20 1.79
CA GLU A 52 -3.24 4.66 2.90
C GLU A 52 -4.00 5.58 3.89
N GLN A 53 -5.10 6.19 3.45
CA GLN A 53 -5.91 7.06 4.29
C GLN A 53 -6.62 6.29 5.41
N SER A 54 -6.59 6.86 6.62
CA SER A 54 -7.25 6.31 7.81
C SER A 54 -8.73 6.05 7.60
N ASN A 55 -9.40 6.92 6.84
CA ASN A 55 -10.80 6.77 6.46
C ASN A 55 -11.00 7.28 5.03
N ILE A 56 -11.52 6.42 4.15
CA ILE A 56 -11.83 6.81 2.77
C ILE A 56 -13.13 7.63 2.79
N SER A 57 -12.99 8.93 2.56
CA SER A 57 -14.14 9.84 2.55
C SER A 57 -15.12 9.55 1.41
N LYS A 58 -16.38 9.95 1.57
CA LYS A 58 -17.41 9.87 0.49
C LYS A 58 -16.98 10.59 -0.79
N LYS A 59 -16.19 11.68 -0.66
CA LYS A 59 -15.61 12.41 -1.80
C LYS A 59 -14.62 11.54 -2.57
N ASN A 60 -13.79 10.77 -1.88
CA ASN A 60 -12.83 9.88 -2.51
C ASN A 60 -13.51 8.68 -3.16
N ILE A 61 -14.62 8.18 -2.60
CA ILE A 61 -15.46 7.17 -3.25
C ILE A 61 -16.05 7.71 -4.56
N LYS A 62 -16.57 8.95 -4.56
CA LYS A 62 -17.03 9.60 -5.81
C LYS A 62 -15.89 9.76 -6.82
N ARG A 63 -14.70 10.13 -6.35
CA ARG A 63 -13.50 10.24 -7.19
C ARG A 63 -13.10 8.90 -7.82
N LEU A 64 -13.19 7.80 -7.06
CA LEU A 64 -12.96 6.45 -7.58
C LEU A 64 -13.98 6.06 -8.66
N SER A 65 -15.26 6.42 -8.51
CA SER A 65 -16.26 6.21 -9.57
C SER A 65 -15.93 6.96 -10.87
N THR A 66 -15.22 8.09 -10.80
CA THR A 66 -14.75 8.80 -12.00
C THR A 66 -13.53 8.11 -12.63
N LEU A 67 -12.68 7.47 -11.83
CA LEU A 67 -11.51 6.72 -12.31
C LEU A 67 -11.92 5.35 -12.90
N GLU A 68 -13.08 4.83 -12.51
CA GLU A 68 -13.67 3.61 -13.08
C GLU A 68 -14.08 3.77 -14.55
N THR A 69 -14.40 4.99 -15.00
CA THR A 69 -14.78 5.29 -16.39
C THR A 69 -13.62 5.78 -17.25
N ASP A 70 -12.38 5.64 -16.75
CA ASP A 70 -11.19 6.13 -17.44
C ASP A 70 -10.84 5.24 -18.66
N ALA A 71 -10.18 5.82 -19.67
CA ALA A 71 -9.81 5.11 -20.89
C ALA A 71 -8.70 4.05 -20.67
N ILE A 72 -8.03 4.09 -19.52
CA ILE A 72 -6.94 3.16 -19.17
C ILE A 72 -7.55 2.01 -18.37
N THR A 73 -7.65 0.83 -18.99
CA THR A 73 -8.31 -0.35 -18.43
C THR A 73 -7.78 -0.74 -17.05
N GLU A 74 -6.45 -0.78 -16.88
CA GLU A 74 -5.83 -1.11 -15.59
C GLU A 74 -6.25 -0.15 -14.47
N VAL A 75 -6.39 1.15 -14.77
CA VAL A 75 -6.81 2.16 -13.80
C VAL A 75 -8.28 1.96 -13.45
N ALA A 76 -9.11 1.65 -14.44
CA ALA A 76 -10.53 1.41 -14.26
C ALA A 76 -10.79 0.17 -13.38
N GLU A 77 -10.12 -0.94 -13.67
CA GLU A 77 -10.21 -2.19 -12.91
C GLU A 77 -9.79 -1.99 -11.44
N LEU A 78 -8.63 -1.37 -11.23
CA LEU A 78 -8.13 -1.07 -9.88
C LEU A 78 -9.03 -0.09 -9.13
N ALA A 79 -9.56 0.94 -9.81
CA ALA A 79 -10.49 1.88 -9.20
C ALA A 79 -11.79 1.20 -8.76
N SER A 80 -12.33 0.30 -9.58
CA SER A 80 -13.53 -0.47 -9.25
C SER A 80 -13.31 -1.37 -8.04
N LEU A 81 -12.18 -2.08 -7.98
CA LEU A 81 -11.80 -2.93 -6.85
C LEU A 81 -11.65 -2.11 -5.55
N VAL A 82 -10.90 -1.01 -5.59
CA VAL A 82 -10.69 -0.14 -4.42
C VAL A 82 -12.00 0.52 -3.97
N LYS A 83 -12.89 0.85 -4.90
CA LYS A 83 -14.24 1.34 -4.59
C LYS A 83 -15.07 0.30 -3.84
N ARG A 84 -15.10 -0.96 -4.29
CA ARG A 84 -15.79 -2.06 -3.59
C ARG A 84 -15.26 -2.22 -2.17
N ILE A 85 -13.94 -2.20 -2.00
CA ILE A 85 -13.27 -2.24 -0.70
C ILE A 85 -13.66 -1.04 0.18
N ALA A 86 -13.67 0.17 -0.38
CA ALA A 86 -13.99 1.39 0.34
C ALA A 86 -15.46 1.45 0.80
N VAL A 87 -16.38 0.92 -0.01
CA VAL A 87 -17.81 0.81 0.33
C VAL A 87 -18.02 -0.22 1.43
N ALA A 88 -17.31 -1.35 1.37
CA ALA A 88 -17.39 -2.41 2.38
C ALA A 88 -16.85 -1.93 3.74
N GLN A 89 -15.64 -1.38 3.78
CA GLN A 89 -15.06 -0.84 5.00
C GLN A 89 -14.11 0.35 4.72
N PRO A 90 -14.58 1.60 4.95
CA PRO A 90 -13.77 2.78 4.65
C PRO A 90 -12.62 2.99 5.64
N ARG A 91 -12.72 2.49 6.87
CA ARG A 91 -11.70 2.67 7.93
C ARG A 91 -10.51 1.72 7.76
N ARG A 92 -9.30 2.28 7.60
CA ARG A 92 -8.04 1.54 7.36
C ARG A 92 -7.79 0.40 8.33
N ARG A 93 -7.80 0.68 9.64
CA ARG A 93 -7.46 -0.31 10.69
C ARG A 93 -8.34 -1.56 10.67
N ARG A 94 -9.61 -1.43 10.26
CA ARG A 94 -10.57 -2.54 10.26
C ARG A 94 -10.79 -3.14 8.87
N ARG A 95 -10.32 -2.49 7.81
CA ARG A 95 -10.60 -2.84 6.41
C ARG A 95 -10.26 -4.29 6.11
N TRP A 96 -9.01 -4.67 6.36
CA TRP A 96 -8.51 -6.00 6.03
C TRP A 96 -9.08 -7.07 6.97
N LYS A 97 -9.18 -6.78 8.28
CA LYS A 97 -9.80 -7.71 9.27
C LYS A 97 -11.25 -8.00 8.93
N TRP A 98 -11.99 -6.98 8.52
CA TRP A 98 -13.38 -7.12 8.13
C TRP A 98 -13.52 -7.87 6.80
N LEU A 99 -12.73 -7.53 5.77
CA LEU A 99 -12.74 -8.22 4.48
C LEU A 99 -12.39 -9.71 4.64
N TRP A 100 -11.41 -10.05 5.48
CA TRP A 100 -11.07 -11.45 5.74
C TRP A 100 -12.22 -12.24 6.37
N ARG A 101 -13.00 -11.62 7.28
CA ARG A 101 -14.14 -12.26 7.95
C ARG A 101 -15.38 -12.35 7.07
N SER A 102 -15.67 -11.31 6.28
CA SER A 102 -16.96 -11.15 5.61
C SER A 102 -16.91 -11.37 4.10
N GLN A 103 -15.77 -11.08 3.44
CA GLN A 103 -15.66 -11.05 1.98
C GLN A 103 -14.27 -11.54 1.52
N ARG A 104 -14.02 -12.85 1.69
CA ARG A 104 -12.73 -13.49 1.34
C ARG A 104 -12.39 -13.38 -0.14
N GLU A 105 -13.39 -13.41 -1.02
CA GLU A 105 -13.20 -13.26 -2.48
C GLU A 105 -12.60 -11.89 -2.83
N LEU A 106 -13.14 -10.81 -2.25
CA LEU A 106 -12.62 -9.45 -2.43
C LEU A 106 -11.20 -9.29 -1.92
N LEU A 107 -10.86 -10.01 -0.85
CA LEU A 107 -9.48 -10.04 -0.35
C LEU A 107 -8.54 -10.75 -1.34
N GLN A 108 -8.96 -11.88 -1.91
CA GLN A 108 -8.17 -12.61 -2.91
C GLN A 108 -7.95 -11.76 -4.18
N GLU A 109 -8.98 -11.05 -4.65
CA GLU A 109 -8.86 -10.09 -5.74
C GLU A 109 -7.85 -8.98 -5.41
N ALA A 110 -7.90 -8.42 -4.19
CA ALA A 110 -6.96 -7.40 -3.73
C ALA A 110 -5.50 -7.89 -3.67
N VAL A 111 -5.29 -9.14 -3.23
CA VAL A 111 -3.97 -9.79 -3.23
C VAL A 111 -3.48 -10.02 -4.66
N LYS A 112 -4.34 -10.53 -5.55
CA LYS A 112 -4.02 -10.74 -6.97
C LYS A 112 -3.65 -9.43 -7.66
N ALA A 113 -4.34 -8.35 -7.34
CA ALA A 113 -4.07 -6.99 -7.81
C ALA A 113 -2.83 -6.34 -7.17
N ARG A 114 -2.11 -7.04 -6.27
CA ARG A 114 -0.96 -6.53 -5.51
C ARG A 114 -1.24 -5.24 -4.73
N LEU A 115 -2.48 -5.08 -4.26
CA LEU A 115 -2.84 -4.00 -3.33
C LEU A 115 -2.41 -4.29 -1.89
N ILE A 116 -2.27 -5.58 -1.57
CA ILE A 116 -1.85 -6.12 -0.28
C ILE A 116 -0.79 -7.17 -0.57
N ASP A 117 0.33 -7.13 0.14
CA ASP A 117 1.28 -8.23 0.13
C ASP A 117 0.66 -9.39 0.93
N PRO A 118 0.52 -10.60 0.37
CA PRO A 118 0.08 -11.74 1.14
C PRO A 118 1.06 -11.91 2.31
N LEU A 119 0.52 -12.04 3.53
CA LEU A 119 1.34 -12.35 4.69
C LEU A 119 2.16 -13.60 4.33
N PRO A 120 3.48 -13.66 4.67
CA PRO A 120 4.16 -14.93 4.62
C PRO A 120 3.32 -15.95 5.39
N PRO A 121 3.22 -17.21 4.91
CA PRO A 121 2.58 -18.25 5.71
C PRO A 121 3.21 -18.19 7.10
N ARG A 122 2.39 -18.28 8.15
CA ARG A 122 2.94 -18.52 9.50
C ARG A 122 3.90 -19.70 9.34
N PRO A 123 5.12 -19.65 9.89
CA PRO A 123 5.93 -20.85 10.03
C PRO A 123 5.02 -21.91 10.65
N THR A 124 4.64 -22.92 9.86
CA THR A 124 3.66 -23.92 10.29
C THR A 124 4.25 -24.96 11.19
N GLU A 125 5.52 -24.86 11.53
CA GLU A 125 6.14 -25.74 12.51
C GLU A 125 6.78 -24.85 13.57
N PRO A 126 6.56 -25.11 14.86
CA PRO A 126 7.57 -24.71 15.82
C PRO A 126 8.86 -25.37 15.31
N ASP A 127 9.90 -24.58 15.08
CA ASP A 127 11.24 -25.10 14.92
C ASP A 127 11.56 -25.81 16.25
N ASN A 128 11.18 -27.09 16.36
CA ASN A 128 11.46 -27.97 17.49
C ASN A 128 12.95 -28.35 17.55
N ASP A 129 13.79 -27.66 16.78
CA ASP A 129 15.24 -27.70 16.83
C ASP A 129 15.81 -26.60 17.75
N PHE A 130 14.98 -25.80 18.43
CA PHE A 130 15.44 -24.98 19.56
C PHE A 130 15.74 -25.90 20.76
N GLU A 131 16.94 -26.48 20.74
CA GLU A 131 17.52 -27.20 21.87
C GLU A 131 17.56 -26.26 23.07
N TRP A 132 16.69 -26.52 24.05
CA TRP A 132 16.65 -25.79 25.30
C TRP A 132 18.05 -25.84 25.94
N SER A 133 18.75 -24.71 25.96
CA SER A 133 20.02 -24.55 26.67
C SER A 133 19.79 -23.71 27.92
N PRO A 134 20.26 -24.16 29.11
CA PRO A 134 20.16 -23.41 30.36
C PRO A 134 20.80 -22.01 30.31
N GLU A 135 21.60 -21.72 29.27
CA GLU A 135 22.28 -20.43 29.11
C GLU A 135 21.36 -19.32 28.54
N ASN A 136 20.14 -19.67 28.08
CA ASN A 136 19.16 -18.73 27.52
C ASN A 136 18.05 -18.30 28.50
N ASP A 137 18.29 -18.39 29.82
CA ASP A 137 17.42 -17.89 30.90
C ASP A 137 17.47 -16.35 31.03
N PHE A 138 17.20 -15.64 29.92
CA PHE A 138 17.02 -14.18 29.94
C PHE A 138 15.61 -13.74 29.51
N LEU A 139 14.66 -14.68 29.44
CA LEU A 139 13.34 -14.40 28.89
C LEU A 139 12.20 -15.01 29.70
N GLU A 140 12.33 -15.07 31.03
CA GLU A 140 11.21 -15.43 31.92
C GLU A 140 10.31 -14.23 32.28
N ASP A 141 10.64 -13.01 31.86
CA ASP A 141 9.97 -11.78 32.35
C ASP A 141 9.04 -11.09 31.33
N TYR A 142 8.76 -11.69 30.17
CA TYR A 142 7.95 -11.04 29.11
C TYR A 142 6.62 -11.73 28.77
N PHE A 143 6.28 -12.82 29.46
CA PHE A 143 5.08 -13.62 29.19
C PHE A 143 4.09 -13.63 30.37
N GLU A 144 3.72 -12.44 30.85
CA GLU A 144 2.42 -12.22 31.48
C GLU A 144 1.66 -11.14 30.72
N LEU A 145 1.21 -11.47 29.51
CA LEU A 145 0.07 -10.79 28.90
C LEU A 145 -0.90 -11.86 28.40
N ASP A 146 -1.94 -12.04 29.20
CA ASP A 146 -3.14 -12.82 28.96
C ASP A 146 -3.68 -12.72 27.53
N ASP A 147 -4.05 -13.88 27.00
CA ASP A 147 -5.27 -14.12 26.24
C ASP A 147 -5.56 -13.14 25.08
N PHE A 148 -5.00 -13.40 23.90
CA PHE A 148 -5.50 -12.78 22.67
C PHE A 148 -5.49 -13.74 21.49
N ASN A 149 -6.70 -14.22 21.16
CA ASN A 149 -7.11 -14.70 19.83
C ASN A 149 -7.02 -13.60 18.73
N ASP A 150 -6.06 -12.67 18.83
CA ASP A 150 -5.81 -11.65 17.84
C ASP A 150 -4.84 -12.16 16.78
N VAL A 151 -5.41 -12.55 15.65
CA VAL A 151 -4.78 -12.28 14.35
C VAL A 151 -4.63 -10.75 14.25
N TRP A 152 -3.53 -10.23 14.79
CA TRP A 152 -3.02 -8.90 14.48
C TRP A 152 -2.63 -8.90 13.00
N ILE A 153 -3.54 -8.41 12.15
CA ILE A 153 -3.14 -7.93 10.84
C ILE A 153 -2.33 -6.67 11.13
N GLU A 154 -1.01 -6.77 11.15
CA GLU A 154 -0.15 -5.60 11.26
C GLU A 154 -0.54 -4.62 10.15
N PRO A 155 -1.05 -3.43 10.48
CA PRO A 155 -1.50 -2.49 9.47
C PRO A 155 -0.29 -1.79 8.84
N ARG A 156 0.65 -2.51 8.21
CA ARG A 156 1.96 -2.00 7.78
C ARG A 156 2.62 -1.26 8.95
N SER A 157 3.41 -1.98 9.73
CA SER A 157 4.20 -1.41 10.83
C SER A 157 4.84 -0.08 10.40
N TYR A 158 4.78 0.89 11.33
CA TYR A 158 5.15 2.29 11.18
C TYR A 158 6.65 2.51 10.92
N GLU A 159 7.40 1.47 10.56
CA GLU A 159 8.82 1.55 10.29
C GLU A 159 9.04 1.65 8.78
N SER A 160 9.16 2.91 8.35
CA SER A 160 9.51 3.32 6.98
C SER A 160 8.41 3.06 5.94
N GLU A 161 7.35 3.88 5.96
CA GLU A 161 6.38 3.91 4.87
C GLU A 161 7.12 3.97 3.51
N PRO A 162 6.95 2.99 2.61
CA PRO A 162 7.30 3.23 1.24
C PRO A 162 6.38 4.34 0.76
N SER A 163 6.93 5.54 0.64
CA SER A 163 6.31 6.66 -0.08
C SER A 163 5.62 6.11 -1.34
N SER A 164 4.52 6.72 -1.80
CA SER A 164 3.92 6.46 -3.13
C SER A 164 4.96 6.19 -4.25
N ALA A 165 6.15 6.78 -4.12
CA ALA A 165 7.44 6.34 -4.66
C ALA A 165 7.68 4.85 -4.92
N SER A 166 7.70 4.06 -3.85
CA SER A 166 8.22 2.70 -3.82
C SER A 166 7.17 1.75 -4.35
N ILE A 167 5.89 2.10 -4.21
CA ILE A 167 4.78 1.46 -4.91
C ILE A 167 4.95 1.65 -6.43
N CYS A 168 5.23 2.88 -6.89
CA CYS A 168 5.56 3.11 -8.30
C CYS A 168 6.85 2.40 -8.76
N ARG A 169 7.85 2.20 -7.89
CA ARG A 169 9.05 1.39 -8.24
C ARG A 169 8.72 -0.09 -8.40
N ALA A 170 7.90 -0.66 -7.51
CA ALA A 170 7.47 -2.05 -7.59
C ALA A 170 6.69 -2.33 -8.88
N LEU A 171 5.87 -1.37 -9.33
CA LEU A 171 5.08 -1.49 -10.57
C LEU A 171 5.87 -1.23 -11.86
N THR A 172 6.99 -0.48 -11.81
CA THR A 172 7.76 -0.12 -13.01
C THR A 172 8.95 -1.05 -13.30
N GLY A 173 9.23 -2.04 -12.44
CA GLY A 173 10.27 -3.06 -12.65
C GLY A 173 11.70 -2.54 -12.79
N LYS A 174 11.94 -1.23 -12.64
CA LYS A 174 13.25 -0.62 -12.83
C LYS A 174 13.98 -0.52 -11.49
N ARG A 175 14.91 -1.47 -11.28
CA ARG A 175 16.01 -1.36 -10.29
C ARG A 175 16.73 -0.01 -10.50
#